data_AF-A0A957MCJ6-F1
#
_entry.id   AF-A0A957MCJ6-F1
#
_cell.length_a   1.000
_cell.length_b   1.000
_cell.length_c   1.000
_cell.angle_alpha   90.00
_cell.angle_beta   90.00
_cell.angle_gamma   90.00
#
_symmetry.space_group_name_H-M   'P 1'
#
loop_
_entity.id
_entity.type
_entity.pdbx_description
1 polymer ?
#
loop_
_entity_poly.entity_id
_entity_poly.type
_entity_poly.pdbx_seq_one_letter_code
_entity_poly.pdbx_strand_id
1 'polypeptide(L)'
;LLERFVRDVPSAQHRQALELCAIAHTTTEAMLATLFDAATAYTLFAWLRSLSFMEHGPYGIFPHDLVRDVLEADLHWRNPGAYAELQQAALVYLRRAARAAGGTEVQRLRMDTIYVNRRAPGMRDFFVWDAADTVYAEPAAPEDFPAIIDMVRRHEGAASAAIARHWLDRQPDRWLVYRTTGGELYGCMAQLALERATAEDAAVDPATAAALAHVDANRPIRPGEAISHMRYWMARDTYQAITVAVNVT
;
A
#
# COMPACT_ATOMS: atom_id res chain seq x y z
N LEU A 1 27.36 -13.15 8.68
CA LEU A 1 27.19 -12.08 7.66
C LEU A 1 26.81 -10.74 8.31
N LEU A 2 25.77 -10.70 9.15
CA LEU A 2 25.34 -9.52 9.92
C LEU A 2 26.50 -8.83 10.68
N GLU A 3 27.36 -9.60 11.36
CA GLU A 3 28.53 -9.05 12.06
C GLU A 3 29.50 -8.29 11.16
N ARG A 4 29.60 -8.59 9.86
CA ARG A 4 30.43 -7.78 8.92
C ARG A 4 29.74 -6.49 8.51
N PHE A 5 28.41 -6.45 8.44
CA PHE A 5 27.67 -5.25 8.06
C PHE A 5 27.55 -4.23 9.20
N VAL A 6 27.44 -4.72 10.44
CA VAL A 6 27.19 -3.86 11.62
C VAL A 6 28.50 -3.39 12.29
N ARG A 7 29.62 -4.09 12.07
CA ARG A 7 30.90 -3.79 12.72
C ARG A 7 31.54 -2.47 12.28
N ASP A 8 31.21 -1.99 11.08
CA ASP A 8 31.76 -0.75 10.51
C ASP A 8 30.78 0.44 10.63
N VAL A 9 29.72 0.31 11.45
CA VAL A 9 28.77 1.40 11.67
C VAL A 9 29.39 2.46 12.60
N PRO A 10 29.62 3.71 12.13
CA PRO A 10 30.49 4.65 12.85
C PRO A 10 29.97 5.17 14.19
N SER A 11 28.64 5.23 14.38
CA SER A 11 28.04 5.73 15.62
C SER A 11 26.62 5.19 15.84
N ALA A 12 26.05 5.46 17.02
CA ALA A 12 24.66 5.15 17.32
C ALA A 12 23.67 5.79 16.33
N GLN A 13 23.94 7.03 15.88
CA GLN A 13 23.11 7.72 14.88
C GLN A 13 23.19 7.03 13.50
N HIS A 14 24.38 6.59 13.08
CA HIS A 14 24.53 5.81 11.85
C HIS A 14 23.79 4.47 11.93
N ARG A 15 23.84 3.81 13.08
CA ARG A 15 23.08 2.58 13.33
C ARG A 15 21.58 2.83 13.20
N GLN A 16 21.08 3.85 13.87
CA GLN A 16 19.65 4.19 13.86
C GLN A 16 19.17 4.59 12.45
N ALA A 17 19.99 5.31 11.68
CA ALA A 17 19.68 5.63 10.28
C ALA A 17 19.63 4.38 9.39
N LEU A 18 20.57 3.45 9.55
CA LEU A 18 20.60 2.17 8.84
C LEU A 18 19.41 1.28 9.22
N GLU A 19 19.07 1.23 10.50
CA GLU A 19 17.92 0.51 11.05
C GLU A 19 16.60 1.08 10.51
N LEU A 20 16.44 2.41 10.46
CA LEU A 20 15.29 3.05 9.80
C LEU A 20 15.22 2.64 8.32
N CYS A 21 16.36 2.61 7.63
CA CYS A 21 16.45 2.26 6.22
C CYS A 21 16.07 0.80 5.94
N ALA A 22 16.29 -0.10 6.91
CA ALA A 22 15.83 -1.49 6.85
C ALA A 22 14.31 -1.63 7.10
N ILE A 23 13.70 -0.69 7.83
CA ILE A 23 12.25 -0.69 8.09
C ILE A 23 11.47 -0.06 6.92
N ALA A 24 11.93 1.09 6.42
CA ALA A 24 11.26 1.86 5.37
C ALA A 24 11.37 1.19 3.99
N HIS A 25 10.35 1.35 3.13
CA HIS A 25 10.42 0.86 1.74
C HIS A 25 11.56 1.55 0.99
N THR A 26 11.50 2.89 0.92
CA THR A 26 12.59 3.76 0.48
C THR A 26 12.86 4.80 1.54
N THR A 27 14.11 5.26 1.63
CA THR A 27 14.56 6.28 2.59
C THR A 27 15.01 7.53 1.86
N THR A 28 14.53 8.68 2.32
CA THR A 28 14.96 10.00 1.84
C THR A 28 15.66 10.76 2.96
N GLU A 29 16.44 11.77 2.61
CA GLU A 29 17.01 12.72 3.58
C GLU A 29 15.90 13.36 4.45
N ALA A 30 14.77 13.72 3.83
CA ALA A 30 13.62 14.29 4.52
C ALA A 30 12.98 13.32 5.54
N MET A 31 13.03 12.02 5.29
CA MET A 31 12.60 11.01 6.27
C MET A 31 13.56 10.95 7.46
N LEU A 32 14.87 10.98 7.23
CA LEU A 32 15.88 11.02 8.29
C LEU A 32 15.76 12.27 9.16
N ALA A 33 15.40 13.41 8.57
CA ALA A 33 15.14 14.66 9.27
C ALA A 33 13.92 14.62 10.23
N THR A 34 13.17 13.51 10.26
CA THR A 34 12.15 13.29 11.30
C THR A 34 12.72 12.75 12.61
N LEU A 35 13.93 12.18 12.57
CA LEU A 35 14.63 11.63 13.72
C LEU A 35 15.83 12.47 14.15
N PHE A 36 16.44 13.19 13.21
CA PHE A 36 17.66 13.96 13.40
C PHE A 36 17.46 15.41 12.96
N ASP A 37 18.32 16.32 13.41
CA ASP A 37 18.39 17.66 12.82
C ASP A 37 18.83 17.60 11.34
N ALA A 38 18.57 18.66 10.59
CA ALA A 38 18.81 18.69 9.15
C ALA A 38 20.29 18.45 8.76
N ALA A 39 21.25 18.96 9.52
CA ALA A 39 22.67 18.79 9.22
C ALA A 39 23.12 17.34 9.47
N THR A 40 22.63 16.74 10.55
CA THR A 40 22.85 15.33 10.86
C THR A 40 22.17 14.43 9.82
N ALA A 41 20.92 14.72 9.43
CA ALA A 41 20.20 13.96 8.41
C ALA A 41 20.92 13.96 7.05
N TYR A 42 21.42 15.11 6.61
CA TYR A 42 22.24 15.23 5.39
C TYR A 42 23.48 14.33 5.45
N THR A 43 24.22 14.40 6.56
CA THR A 43 25.47 13.63 6.74
C THR A 43 25.19 12.12 6.76
N LEU A 44 24.14 11.70 7.47
CA LEU A 44 23.72 10.30 7.54
C LEU A 44 23.21 9.79 6.20
N PHE A 45 22.46 10.59 5.45
CA PHE A 45 22.00 10.23 4.11
C PHE A 45 23.17 10.05 3.15
N ALA A 46 24.14 10.96 3.16
CA ALA A 46 25.35 10.85 2.36
C ALA A 46 26.17 9.59 2.72
N TRP A 47 26.27 9.27 4.01
CA TRP A 47 26.93 8.04 4.47
C TRP A 47 26.18 6.79 3.98
N LEU A 48 24.86 6.71 4.19
CA LEU A 48 24.04 5.60 3.72
C LEU A 48 24.23 5.35 2.22
N ARG A 49 24.24 6.42 1.41
CA ARG A 49 24.49 6.33 -0.04
C ARG A 49 25.87 5.78 -0.42
N SER A 50 26.84 5.82 0.48
CA SER A 50 28.19 5.32 0.21
C SER A 50 28.39 3.84 0.56
N LEU A 51 27.40 3.22 1.23
CA LEU A 51 27.45 1.81 1.60
C LEU A 51 27.27 0.93 0.36
N SER A 52 28.11 -0.10 0.23
CA SER A 52 28.17 -0.96 -0.97
C SER A 52 26.94 -1.85 -1.19
N PHE A 53 26.07 -1.95 -0.17
CA PHE A 53 24.85 -2.77 -0.22
C PHE A 53 23.58 -1.94 -0.35
N MET A 54 23.71 -0.66 -0.68
CA MET A 54 22.60 0.26 -0.87
C MET A 54 22.29 0.43 -2.35
N GLU A 55 21.01 0.39 -2.67
CA GLU A 55 20.47 0.65 -3.99
C GLU A 55 19.83 2.04 -4.04
N HIS A 56 19.78 2.58 -5.26
CA HIS A 56 19.20 3.89 -5.55
C HIS A 56 17.98 3.71 -6.45
N GLY A 57 16.80 4.06 -5.91
CA GLY A 57 15.57 4.15 -6.67
C GLY A 57 15.19 5.59 -7.00
N PRO A 58 14.17 5.79 -7.85
CA PRO A 58 13.65 7.11 -8.19
C PRO A 58 13.09 7.89 -6.99
N TYR A 59 12.78 7.20 -5.88
CA TYR A 59 12.12 7.79 -4.70
C TYR A 59 12.99 7.81 -3.44
N GLY A 60 14.22 7.30 -3.50
CA GLY A 60 15.11 7.24 -2.34
C GLY A 60 16.11 6.10 -2.42
N ILE A 61 16.72 5.79 -1.28
CA ILE A 61 17.68 4.69 -1.14
C ILE A 61 17.16 3.58 -0.25
N PHE A 62 17.68 2.39 -0.44
CA PHE A 62 17.29 1.21 0.33
C PHE A 62 18.41 0.17 0.35
N PRO A 63 18.53 -0.68 1.39
CA PRO A 63 19.47 -1.79 1.37
C PRO A 63 18.95 -2.91 0.46
N HIS A 64 19.84 -3.70 -0.13
CA HIS A 64 19.49 -4.98 -0.75
C HIS A 64 18.60 -5.83 0.17
N ASP A 65 17.64 -6.55 -0.39
CA ASP A 65 16.59 -7.27 0.35
C ASP A 65 17.15 -8.21 1.44
N LEU A 66 18.18 -9.00 1.12
CA LEU A 66 18.79 -9.90 2.10
C LEU A 66 19.43 -9.12 3.27
N VAL A 67 20.05 -7.98 3.00
CA VAL A 67 20.67 -7.14 4.05
C VAL A 67 19.58 -6.49 4.90
N ARG A 68 18.53 -5.99 4.25
CA ARG A 68 17.36 -5.43 4.89
C ARG A 68 16.68 -6.40 5.84
N ASP A 69 16.41 -7.62 5.39
CA ASP A 69 15.76 -8.66 6.22
C ASP A 69 16.58 -9.01 7.44
N VAL A 70 17.89 -9.11 7.26
CA VAL A 70 18.84 -9.48 8.32
C VAL A 70 19.00 -8.35 9.35
N LEU A 71 19.08 -7.09 8.91
CA LEU A 71 19.11 -5.91 9.79
C LEU A 71 17.81 -5.74 10.57
N GLU A 72 16.67 -5.87 9.88
CA GLU A 72 15.37 -5.71 10.52
C GLU A 72 15.09 -6.85 11.51
N ALA A 73 15.42 -8.09 11.17
CA ALA A 73 15.28 -9.23 12.08
C ALA A 73 16.17 -9.09 13.33
N ASP A 74 17.42 -8.64 13.18
CA ASP A 74 18.30 -8.34 14.30
C ASP A 74 17.69 -7.28 15.23
N LEU A 75 17.28 -6.14 14.67
CA LEU A 75 16.69 -5.05 15.45
C LEU A 75 15.43 -5.51 16.18
N HIS A 76 14.54 -6.20 15.47
CA HIS A 76 13.27 -6.64 16.04
C HIS A 76 13.47 -7.61 17.21
N TRP A 77 14.44 -8.53 17.12
CA TRP A 77 14.77 -9.46 18.20
C TRP A 77 15.55 -8.77 19.34
N ARG A 78 16.54 -7.95 19.00
CA ARG A 78 17.47 -7.33 19.95
C ARG A 78 16.86 -6.18 20.74
N ASN A 79 16.01 -5.36 20.10
CA ASN A 79 15.36 -4.20 20.71
C ASN A 79 13.99 -3.92 20.08
N PRO A 80 12.92 -4.65 20.49
CA PRO A 80 11.56 -4.43 19.99
C PRO A 80 11.03 -3.00 20.22
N GLY A 81 11.47 -2.32 21.27
CA GLY A 81 11.07 -0.95 21.59
C GLY A 81 11.60 0.05 20.55
N ALA A 82 12.90 -0.02 20.26
CA ALA A 82 13.53 0.81 19.22
C ALA A 82 12.96 0.52 17.83
N TYR A 83 12.64 -0.74 17.53
CA TYR A 83 11.91 -1.10 16.30
C TYR A 83 10.58 -0.35 16.21
N ALA A 84 9.77 -0.37 17.27
CA ALA A 84 8.47 0.29 17.28
C ALA A 84 8.59 1.82 17.14
N GLU A 85 9.57 2.44 17.78
CA GLU A 85 9.85 3.88 17.67
C GLU A 85 10.22 4.29 16.23
N LEU A 86 11.13 3.55 15.59
CA LEU A 86 11.52 3.80 14.21
C LEU A 86 10.40 3.54 13.21
N GLN A 87 9.63 2.48 13.43
CA GLN A 87 8.43 2.19 12.63
C GLN A 87 7.42 3.34 12.73
N GLN A 88 7.15 3.84 13.94
CA GLN A 88 6.23 4.98 14.12
C GLN A 88 6.76 6.26 13.46
N ALA A 89 8.06 6.54 13.56
CA ALA A 89 8.66 7.71 12.89
C ALA A 89 8.48 7.64 11.36
N ALA A 90 8.75 6.47 10.76
CA ALA A 90 8.51 6.24 9.34
C ALA A 90 7.04 6.45 8.96
N LEU A 91 6.09 5.88 9.73
CA LEU A 91 4.65 6.04 9.47
C LEU A 91 4.18 7.49 9.63
N VAL A 92 4.72 8.24 10.59
CA VAL A 92 4.39 9.67 10.76
C VAL A 92 4.88 10.48 9.56
N TYR A 93 6.09 10.23 9.07
CA TYR A 93 6.61 10.85 7.86
C TYR A 93 5.71 10.57 6.65
N LEU A 94 5.42 9.29 6.39
CA LEU A 94 4.64 8.86 5.23
C LEU A 94 3.23 9.43 5.24
N ARG A 95 2.57 9.47 6.41
CA ARG A 95 1.24 10.10 6.56
C ARG A 95 1.26 11.60 6.25
N ARG A 96 2.32 12.31 6.65
CA ARG A 96 2.48 13.74 6.35
C ARG A 96 2.72 13.96 4.87
N ALA A 97 3.61 13.18 4.26
CA ALA A 97 3.88 13.23 2.82
C ALA A 97 2.60 12.94 2.01
N ALA A 98 1.83 11.91 2.40
CA ALA A 98 0.62 11.52 1.68
C ALA A 98 -0.48 12.61 1.70
N ARG A 99 -0.54 13.43 2.76
CA ARG A 99 -1.47 14.57 2.83
C ARG A 99 -1.10 15.73 1.91
N ALA A 100 0.18 15.85 1.55
CA ALA A 100 0.67 16.90 0.66
C ALA A 100 0.77 16.42 -0.81
N ALA A 101 0.73 15.11 -1.04
CA ALA A 101 0.84 14.48 -2.35
C ALA A 101 -0.47 14.55 -3.15
N GLY A 102 -0.35 14.40 -4.47
CA GLY A 102 -1.49 14.25 -5.39
C GLY A 102 -1.22 13.18 -6.45
N GLY A 103 -2.29 12.65 -7.05
CA GLY A 103 -2.19 11.66 -8.13
C GLY A 103 -1.49 10.37 -7.71
N THR A 104 -0.63 9.84 -8.59
CA THR A 104 0.10 8.56 -8.41
C THR A 104 1.06 8.57 -7.21
N GLU A 105 1.47 9.74 -6.73
CA GLU A 105 2.34 9.86 -5.55
C GLU A 105 1.64 9.40 -4.26
N VAL A 106 0.33 9.61 -4.15
CA VAL A 106 -0.47 9.14 -3.00
C VAL A 106 -0.46 7.61 -2.95
N GLN A 107 -0.60 6.96 -4.10
CA GLN A 107 -0.60 5.49 -4.19
C GLN A 107 0.76 4.91 -3.78
N ARG A 108 1.85 5.52 -4.26
CA ARG A 108 3.21 5.16 -3.87
C ARG A 108 3.42 5.28 -2.36
N LEU A 109 3.00 6.40 -1.75
CA LEU A 109 3.15 6.63 -0.31
C LEU A 109 2.27 5.68 0.54
N ARG A 110 1.12 5.27 0.00
CA ARG A 110 0.30 4.23 0.60
C ARG A 110 1.04 2.89 0.62
N MET A 111 1.70 2.55 -0.48
CA MET A 111 2.55 1.36 -0.56
C MET A 111 3.70 1.38 0.43
N ASP A 112 4.41 2.50 0.53
CA ASP A 112 5.47 2.65 1.54
C ASP A 112 4.93 2.45 2.96
N THR A 113 3.69 2.90 3.22
CA THR A 113 3.03 2.74 4.53
C THR A 113 2.70 1.28 4.82
N ILE A 114 2.20 0.55 3.83
CA ILE A 114 1.92 -0.89 3.92
C ILE A 114 3.22 -1.66 4.15
N TYR A 115 4.28 -1.31 3.42
CA TYR A 115 5.61 -1.92 3.53
C TYR A 115 6.22 -1.78 4.92
N VAL A 116 6.12 -0.59 5.54
CA VAL A 116 6.57 -0.38 6.92
C VAL A 116 5.82 -1.28 7.92
N ASN A 117 4.60 -1.71 7.59
CA ASN A 117 3.80 -2.64 8.39
C ASN A 117 3.94 -4.11 7.95
N ARG A 118 4.89 -4.46 7.07
CA ARG A 118 5.00 -5.81 6.48
C ARG A 118 5.15 -6.95 7.50
N ARG A 119 5.60 -6.67 8.72
CA ARG A 119 5.71 -7.67 9.80
C ARG A 119 4.49 -7.75 10.72
N ALA A 120 3.50 -6.87 10.55
CA ALA A 120 2.28 -6.93 11.36
C ALA A 120 1.56 -8.27 11.15
N PRO A 121 1.04 -8.92 12.21
CA PRO A 121 0.29 -10.16 12.07
C PRO A 121 -0.83 -10.02 11.03
N GLY A 122 -0.94 -11.00 10.13
CA GLY A 122 -1.87 -10.97 8.98
C GLY A 122 -1.32 -10.24 7.76
N MET A 123 -0.45 -9.25 7.88
CA MET A 123 0.03 -8.45 6.72
C MET A 123 0.87 -9.27 5.73
N ARG A 124 1.65 -10.22 6.23
CA ARG A 124 2.50 -11.09 5.40
C ARG A 124 1.70 -11.99 4.46
N ASP A 125 0.50 -12.39 4.88
CA ASP A 125 -0.34 -13.29 4.11
C ASP A 125 -1.16 -12.55 3.05
N PHE A 126 -1.23 -11.21 3.11
CA PHE A 126 -2.06 -10.41 2.21
C PHE A 126 -1.27 -9.65 1.13
N PHE A 127 0.05 -9.47 1.25
CA PHE A 127 0.82 -8.60 0.34
C PHE A 127 2.01 -9.32 -0.32
N VAL A 128 2.27 -9.00 -1.60
CA VAL A 128 3.37 -9.57 -2.39
C VAL A 128 4.55 -8.62 -2.41
N TRP A 129 5.54 -8.83 -1.55
CA TRP A 129 6.61 -7.85 -1.32
C TRP A 129 7.67 -7.80 -2.44
N ASP A 130 7.95 -8.92 -3.11
CA ASP A 130 9.02 -9.04 -4.12
C ASP A 130 8.66 -8.45 -5.50
N ALA A 131 7.45 -7.90 -5.66
CA ALA A 131 6.96 -7.45 -6.96
C ALA A 131 6.19 -6.11 -6.89
N ALA A 132 6.47 -5.31 -5.86
CA ALA A 132 5.84 -4.02 -5.58
C ALA A 132 5.90 -3.01 -6.74
N ASP A 133 6.80 -3.21 -7.72
CA ASP A 133 7.02 -2.28 -8.83
C ASP A 133 6.51 -2.79 -10.21
N THR A 134 5.76 -3.89 -10.25
CA THR A 134 5.32 -4.48 -11.54
C THR A 134 3.93 -4.04 -11.99
N VAL A 135 3.12 -3.52 -11.05
CA VAL A 135 1.73 -3.12 -11.27
C VAL A 135 1.49 -1.77 -10.57
N TYR A 136 0.60 -0.95 -11.12
CA TYR A 136 0.11 0.29 -10.52
C TYR A 136 -1.41 0.36 -10.61
N ALA A 137 -2.04 1.19 -9.78
CA ALA A 137 -3.48 1.46 -9.84
C ALA A 137 -3.76 2.88 -10.34
N GLU A 138 -4.84 3.02 -11.08
CA GLU A 138 -5.39 4.30 -11.51
C GLU A 138 -6.92 4.23 -11.55
N PRO A 139 -7.61 5.38 -11.55
CA PRO A 139 -9.06 5.41 -11.78
C PRO A 139 -9.41 4.73 -13.11
N ALA A 140 -10.44 3.90 -13.09
CA ALA A 140 -10.94 3.26 -14.30
C ALA A 140 -11.49 4.32 -15.26
N ALA A 141 -11.11 4.23 -16.54
CA ALA A 141 -11.69 5.04 -17.59
C ALA A 141 -12.90 4.33 -18.20
N PRO A 142 -13.85 5.04 -18.86
CA PRO A 142 -15.01 4.41 -19.50
C PRO A 142 -14.64 3.30 -20.49
N GLU A 143 -13.47 3.40 -21.12
CA GLU A 143 -12.93 2.39 -22.04
C GLU A 143 -12.61 1.05 -21.35
N ASP A 144 -12.37 1.06 -20.04
CA ASP A 144 -12.07 -0.14 -19.25
C ASP A 144 -13.33 -0.93 -18.87
N PHE A 145 -14.51 -0.31 -18.92
CA PHE A 145 -15.74 -0.87 -18.35
C PHE A 145 -16.15 -2.21 -18.99
N PRO A 146 -16.07 -2.39 -20.33
CA PRO A 146 -16.35 -3.69 -20.93
C PRO A 146 -15.41 -4.79 -20.42
N ALA A 147 -14.11 -4.48 -20.28
CA ALA A 147 -13.12 -5.44 -19.80
C ALA A 147 -13.32 -5.80 -18.32
N ILE A 148 -13.71 -4.83 -17.48
CA ILE A 148 -14.08 -5.06 -16.08
C ILE A 148 -15.30 -5.99 -16.00
N ILE A 149 -16.36 -5.71 -16.76
CA ILE A 149 -17.58 -6.52 -16.76
C ILE A 149 -17.29 -7.96 -17.22
N ASP A 150 -16.46 -8.12 -18.25
CA ASP A 150 -16.06 -9.44 -18.74
C ASP A 150 -15.20 -10.20 -17.72
N MET A 151 -14.32 -9.50 -17.01
CA MET A 151 -13.50 -10.07 -15.94
C MET A 151 -14.37 -10.59 -14.78
N VAL A 152 -15.32 -9.77 -14.31
CA VAL A 152 -16.28 -10.19 -13.27
C VAL A 152 -17.14 -11.34 -13.78
N ARG A 153 -17.61 -11.30 -15.02
CA ARG A 153 -18.41 -12.39 -15.61
C ARG A 153 -17.62 -13.71 -15.64
N ARG A 154 -16.34 -13.66 -16.00
CA ARG A 154 -15.47 -14.83 -16.10
C ARG A 154 -15.32 -15.54 -14.75
N HIS A 155 -15.14 -14.79 -13.66
CA HIS A 155 -14.84 -15.36 -12.34
C HIS A 155 -16.06 -15.57 -11.45
N GLU A 156 -17.04 -14.66 -11.51
CA GLU A 156 -18.21 -14.64 -10.61
C GLU A 156 -19.55 -14.89 -11.34
N GLY A 157 -19.53 -14.96 -12.67
CA GLY A 157 -20.70 -15.29 -13.49
C GLY A 157 -21.57 -14.08 -13.88
N ALA A 158 -22.64 -14.37 -14.64
CA ALA A 158 -23.46 -13.35 -15.29
C ALA A 158 -24.24 -12.44 -14.30
N ALA A 159 -24.67 -13.00 -13.16
CA ALA A 159 -25.38 -12.24 -12.13
C ALA A 159 -24.48 -11.16 -11.52
N SER A 160 -23.25 -11.52 -11.13
CA SER A 160 -22.29 -10.57 -10.56
C SER A 160 -21.86 -9.52 -11.59
N ALA A 161 -21.71 -9.91 -12.86
CA ALA A 161 -21.42 -8.98 -13.95
C ALA A 161 -22.54 -7.95 -14.19
N ALA A 162 -23.80 -8.30 -13.91
CA ALA A 162 -24.92 -7.35 -13.96
C ALA A 162 -24.84 -6.33 -12.80
N ILE A 163 -24.48 -6.79 -11.60
CA ILE A 163 -24.25 -5.93 -10.43
C ILE A 163 -23.05 -5.00 -10.66
N ALA A 164 -21.95 -5.51 -11.23
CA ALA A 164 -20.79 -4.70 -11.58
C ALA A 164 -21.14 -3.59 -12.56
N ARG A 165 -21.95 -3.90 -13.60
CA ARG A 165 -22.44 -2.89 -14.56
C ARG A 165 -23.28 -1.81 -13.88
N HIS A 166 -24.22 -2.22 -13.02
CA HIS A 166 -25.00 -1.28 -12.21
C HIS A 166 -24.11 -0.30 -11.46
N TRP A 167 -23.06 -0.79 -10.79
CA TRP A 167 -22.15 0.07 -10.05
C TRP A 167 -21.21 0.92 -10.91
N LEU A 168 -20.81 0.44 -12.10
CA LEU A 168 -20.07 1.25 -13.07
C LEU A 168 -20.90 2.44 -13.56
N ASP A 169 -22.21 2.27 -13.74
CA ASP A 169 -23.12 3.36 -14.12
C ASP A 169 -23.38 4.32 -12.94
N ARG A 170 -23.50 3.79 -11.72
CA ARG A 170 -23.89 4.58 -10.53
C ARG A 170 -22.74 5.31 -9.85
N GLN A 171 -21.56 4.69 -9.79
CA GLN A 171 -20.36 5.23 -9.13
C GLN A 171 -19.11 4.95 -9.97
N PRO A 172 -19.02 5.44 -11.23
CA PRO A 172 -17.85 5.20 -12.10
C PRO A 172 -16.55 5.72 -11.47
N ASP A 173 -16.63 6.80 -10.69
CA ASP A 173 -15.52 7.44 -9.96
C ASP A 173 -14.95 6.59 -8.81
N ARG A 174 -15.57 5.45 -8.50
CA ARG A 174 -15.17 4.54 -7.42
C ARG A 174 -14.49 3.26 -7.90
N TRP A 175 -14.15 3.18 -9.18
CA TRP A 175 -13.46 2.04 -9.75
C TRP A 175 -11.98 2.34 -9.97
N LEU A 176 -11.14 1.37 -9.62
CA LEU A 176 -9.72 1.34 -9.90
C LEU A 176 -9.43 0.19 -10.84
N VAL A 177 -8.53 0.43 -11.80
CA VAL A 177 -7.90 -0.62 -12.59
C VAL A 177 -6.46 -0.77 -12.16
N TYR A 178 -5.99 -2.01 -12.16
CA TYR A 178 -4.59 -2.34 -11.97
C TYR A 178 -3.98 -2.59 -13.32
N ARG A 179 -2.84 -1.97 -13.60
CA ARG A 179 -2.11 -2.15 -14.85
C ARG A 179 -0.69 -2.58 -14.59
N THR A 180 -0.16 -3.43 -15.47
CA THR A 180 1.28 -3.68 -15.49
C THR A 180 2.02 -2.43 -15.96
N THR A 181 3.33 -2.36 -15.74
CA THR A 181 4.16 -1.27 -16.30
C THR A 181 4.10 -1.16 -17.83
N GLY A 182 3.67 -2.22 -18.53
CA GLY A 182 3.37 -2.21 -19.97
C GLY A 182 2.00 -1.63 -20.35
N GLY A 183 1.20 -1.18 -19.38
CA GLY A 183 -0.15 -0.62 -19.58
C GLY A 183 -1.27 -1.65 -19.70
N GLU A 184 -0.96 -2.94 -19.64
CA GLU A 184 -1.96 -4.00 -19.75
C GLU A 184 -2.82 -4.09 -18.49
N LEU A 185 -4.14 -4.27 -18.68
CA LEU A 185 -5.07 -4.46 -17.57
C LEU A 185 -4.77 -5.77 -16.82
N TYR A 186 -4.28 -5.62 -15.59
CA TYR A 186 -3.93 -6.69 -14.67
C TYR A 186 -5.10 -7.09 -13.76
N GLY A 187 -6.00 -6.17 -13.44
CA GLY A 187 -7.13 -6.42 -12.55
C GLY A 187 -7.96 -5.17 -12.27
N CYS A 188 -8.90 -5.27 -11.33
CA CYS A 188 -9.73 -4.15 -10.93
C CYS A 188 -10.17 -4.24 -9.45
N MET A 189 -10.75 -3.14 -8.97
CA MET A 189 -11.51 -3.07 -7.73
C MET A 189 -12.55 -1.96 -7.81
N ALA A 190 -13.68 -2.14 -7.11
CA ALA A 190 -14.55 -1.04 -6.74
C ALA A 190 -14.43 -0.69 -5.24
N GLN A 191 -14.28 0.60 -4.93
CA GLN A 191 -14.29 1.17 -3.59
C GLN A 191 -15.60 1.96 -3.39
N LEU A 192 -16.72 1.25 -3.35
CA LEU A 192 -18.06 1.86 -3.34
C LEU A 192 -18.27 2.70 -2.08
N ALA A 193 -18.85 3.88 -2.25
CA ALA A 193 -19.26 4.74 -1.15
C ALA A 193 -20.65 4.33 -0.67
N LEU A 194 -20.73 3.69 0.52
CA LEU A 194 -22.02 3.25 1.07
C LEU A 194 -22.93 4.41 1.42
N GLU A 195 -22.38 5.57 1.81
CA GLU A 195 -23.17 6.77 2.08
C GLU A 195 -23.84 7.35 0.82
N ARG A 196 -23.41 6.92 -0.37
CA ARG A 196 -24.01 7.25 -1.67
C ARG A 196 -24.95 6.16 -2.20
N ALA A 197 -25.03 5.00 -1.53
CA ALA A 197 -25.88 3.89 -1.94
C ALA A 197 -27.34 4.13 -1.54
N THR A 198 -28.26 3.79 -2.43
CA THR A 198 -29.71 3.89 -2.21
C THR A 198 -30.33 2.53 -1.92
N ALA A 199 -31.60 2.52 -1.50
CA ALA A 199 -32.36 1.28 -1.34
C ALA A 199 -32.52 0.50 -2.66
N GLU A 200 -32.59 1.20 -3.80
CA GLU A 200 -32.61 0.55 -5.12
C GLU A 200 -31.26 -0.11 -5.42
N ASP A 201 -30.15 0.56 -5.12
CA ASP A 201 -28.82 -0.03 -5.27
C ASP A 201 -28.65 -1.29 -4.39
N ALA A 202 -29.19 -1.26 -3.17
CA ALA A 202 -29.19 -2.41 -2.25
C ALA A 202 -30.11 -3.55 -2.73
N ALA A 203 -31.20 -3.25 -3.45
CA ALA A 203 -32.04 -4.28 -4.05
C ALA A 203 -31.33 -5.01 -5.21
N VAL A 204 -30.42 -4.32 -5.91
CA VAL A 204 -29.60 -4.88 -6.99
C VAL A 204 -28.39 -5.65 -6.45
N ASP A 205 -27.71 -5.14 -5.42
CA ASP A 205 -26.51 -5.74 -4.82
C ASP A 205 -26.78 -6.25 -3.39
N PRO A 206 -26.98 -7.57 -3.21
CA PRO A 206 -27.16 -8.16 -1.88
C PRO A 206 -25.99 -7.93 -0.92
N ALA A 207 -24.76 -7.75 -1.42
CA ALA A 207 -23.60 -7.46 -0.57
C ALA A 207 -23.66 -6.04 0.00
N THR A 208 -24.08 -5.06 -0.82
CA THR A 208 -24.33 -3.69 -0.36
C THR A 208 -25.49 -3.65 0.65
N ALA A 209 -26.57 -4.41 0.41
CA ALA A 209 -27.67 -4.50 1.37
C ALA A 209 -27.21 -5.03 2.74
N ALA A 210 -26.42 -6.11 2.75
CA ALA A 210 -25.88 -6.67 3.98
C ALA A 210 -24.93 -5.70 4.70
N ALA A 211 -24.11 -4.96 3.93
CA ALA A 211 -23.20 -3.97 4.50
C ALA A 211 -23.94 -2.79 5.13
N LEU A 212 -24.95 -2.25 4.46
CA LEU A 212 -25.80 -1.19 5.01
C LEU A 212 -26.50 -1.64 6.29
N ALA A 213 -27.09 -2.85 6.29
CA ALA A 213 -27.72 -3.40 7.50
C ALA A 213 -26.73 -3.56 8.67
N HIS A 214 -25.48 -3.96 8.40
CA HIS A 214 -24.44 -4.04 9.43
C HIS A 214 -24.07 -2.66 9.98
N VAL A 215 -23.93 -1.66 9.11
CA VAL A 215 -23.62 -0.28 9.50
C VAL A 215 -24.74 0.28 10.38
N ASP A 216 -26.00 0.13 9.96
CA ASP A 216 -27.16 0.60 10.71
C ASP A 216 -27.25 -0.04 12.11
N ALA A 217 -26.92 -1.34 12.21
CA ALA A 217 -26.98 -2.07 13.47
C ALA A 217 -25.85 -1.73 14.47
N ASN A 218 -24.66 -1.34 14.00
CA ASN A 218 -23.49 -1.16 14.86
C ASN A 218 -23.09 0.29 15.06
N ARG A 219 -23.13 1.10 14.00
CA ARG A 219 -22.75 2.51 14.01
C ARG A 219 -23.25 3.21 12.75
N PRO A 220 -24.40 3.92 12.83
CA PRO A 220 -24.87 4.75 11.73
C PRO A 220 -23.82 5.79 11.31
N ILE A 221 -23.73 6.05 10.01
CA ILE A 221 -22.78 7.00 9.41
C ILE A 221 -23.10 8.42 9.90
N ARG A 222 -22.13 9.09 10.53
CA ARG A 222 -22.31 10.48 10.97
C ARG A 222 -22.12 11.46 9.79
N PRO A 223 -22.67 12.69 9.88
CA PRO A 223 -22.37 13.72 8.88
C PRO A 223 -20.87 13.92 8.71
N GLY A 224 -20.39 13.76 7.47
CA GLY A 224 -18.97 13.86 7.11
C GLY A 224 -18.15 12.57 7.27
N GLU A 225 -18.72 11.48 7.77
CA GLU A 225 -18.13 10.14 7.70
C GLU A 225 -18.47 9.49 6.36
N ALA A 226 -17.53 8.70 5.82
CA ALA A 226 -17.72 7.91 4.60
C ALA A 226 -17.32 6.46 4.88
N ILE A 227 -18.03 5.51 4.29
CA ILE A 227 -17.70 4.08 4.42
C ILE A 227 -17.41 3.54 3.02
N SER A 228 -16.18 3.09 2.82
CA SER A 228 -15.78 2.40 1.60
C SER A 228 -16.08 0.91 1.72
N HIS A 229 -16.85 0.39 0.77
CA HIS A 229 -17.18 -1.02 0.62
C HIS A 229 -16.44 -1.57 -0.58
N MET A 230 -15.44 -2.42 -0.31
CA MET A 230 -14.56 -2.98 -1.34
C MET A 230 -15.26 -4.16 -2.03
N ARG A 231 -15.50 -4.04 -3.34
CA ARG A 231 -16.06 -5.09 -4.20
C ARG A 231 -15.06 -5.45 -5.30
N TYR A 232 -15.18 -6.67 -5.82
CA TYR A 232 -14.48 -7.11 -7.02
C TYR A 232 -12.96 -6.95 -6.96
N TRP A 233 -12.35 -7.15 -5.79
CA TRP A 233 -10.90 -7.14 -5.68
C TRP A 233 -10.32 -8.34 -6.42
N MET A 234 -9.90 -8.17 -7.67
CA MET A 234 -9.46 -9.32 -8.46
C MET A 234 -8.39 -8.97 -9.48
N ALA A 235 -7.53 -9.94 -9.73
CA ALA A 235 -6.68 -10.00 -10.91
C ALA A 235 -7.41 -10.71 -12.05
N ARG A 236 -7.13 -10.28 -13.29
CA ARG A 236 -7.74 -10.79 -14.52
C ARG A 236 -7.64 -12.30 -14.64
N ASP A 237 -6.48 -12.85 -14.34
CA ASP A 237 -6.19 -14.27 -14.61
C ASP A 237 -6.30 -15.16 -13.37
N THR A 238 -6.06 -14.61 -12.18
CA THR A 238 -5.98 -15.38 -10.92
C THR A 238 -7.06 -15.04 -9.89
N TYR A 239 -8.05 -14.23 -10.27
CA TYR A 239 -9.16 -13.83 -9.42
C TYR A 239 -8.70 -13.19 -8.09
N GLN A 240 -9.27 -13.60 -6.96
CA GLN A 240 -8.99 -13.11 -5.60
C GLN A 240 -7.73 -13.74 -4.96
N ALA A 241 -6.90 -14.43 -5.74
CA ALA A 241 -5.61 -14.87 -5.23
C ALA A 241 -4.76 -13.67 -4.77
N ILE A 242 -3.94 -13.86 -3.75
CA ILE A 242 -2.98 -12.86 -3.29
C ILE A 242 -2.00 -12.60 -4.43
N THR A 243 -2.04 -11.38 -4.97
CA THR A 243 -1.24 -10.95 -6.10
C THR A 243 -0.73 -9.53 -5.86
N VAL A 244 0.16 -9.04 -6.72
CA VAL A 244 0.63 -7.64 -6.70
C VAL A 244 -0.48 -6.61 -6.83
N ALA A 245 -1.67 -6.97 -7.32
CA ALA A 245 -2.85 -6.10 -7.31
C ALA A 245 -3.24 -5.67 -5.88
N VAL A 246 -2.99 -6.51 -4.87
CA VAL A 246 -3.31 -6.19 -3.47
C VAL A 246 -2.49 -5.02 -2.97
N ASN A 247 -1.24 -4.93 -3.43
CA ASN A 247 -0.35 -3.84 -3.08
C ASN A 247 -0.93 -2.50 -3.52
N VAL A 248 -1.38 -2.39 -4.76
CA VAL A 248 -1.72 -1.09 -5.38
C VAL A 248 -3.13 -0.58 -5.09
N THR A 249 -3.82 -1.12 -4.08
CA THR A 249 -5.21 -0.78 -3.80
C THR A 249 -5.39 0.46 -2.92
#